data_AF-A0A545UK01-F1
#
_entry.id   AF-A0A545UK01-F1
#
_cell.length_a   1.000
_cell.length_b   1.000
_cell.length_c   1.000
_cell.angle_alpha   90.00
_cell.angle_beta   90.00
_cell.angle_gamma   90.00
#
_symmetry.space_group_name_H-M   'P 1'
#
loop_
_entity.id
_entity.type
_entity.pdbx_description
1 polymer ?
#
loop_
_entity_poly.entity_id
_entity_poly.type
_entity_poly.pdbx_seq_one_letter_code
_entity_poly.pdbx_strand_id
1 'polypeptide(L)'
;MLCDHQLVSDHLLDYIDEKLSPAVRKQVEQALDNCETCQSCYQQAIALHQAAHQWKQEPVPEWHRTEYAVRPRQRQPGWLNWAAMATSTLAILMVIFQVQFSVNDSGFNIAFGNQSNQQVNTLIEEKLNEYKKQQALLIEARFVAQSDKQATANQLLVANLLEKTREERRDDLNFLVTGIQSQRFEDQRKVEKRLASLTDNQIENNQYINQLIQSANFNKGDDQ
;
A
#
# COMPACT_ATOMS: atom_id res chain seq x y z
N MET A 1 -111.18 -34.58 -28.66
CA MET A 1 -111.12 -33.43 -29.59
C MET A 1 -109.77 -33.51 -30.27
N LEU A 2 -109.74 -33.82 -31.56
CA LEU A 2 -108.51 -33.89 -32.35
C LEU A 2 -108.20 -32.47 -32.80
N CYS A 3 -107.24 -31.82 -32.16
CA CYS A 3 -106.70 -30.56 -32.66
C CYS A 3 -105.58 -30.90 -33.66
N ASP A 4 -105.65 -30.38 -34.88
CA ASP A 4 -104.60 -30.54 -35.88
C ASP A 4 -103.43 -29.60 -35.57
N HIS A 5 -102.55 -30.02 -34.65
CA HIS A 5 -101.38 -29.25 -34.23
C HIS A 5 -100.43 -28.90 -35.38
N GLN A 6 -100.38 -29.74 -36.41
CA GLN A 6 -99.51 -29.55 -37.57
C GLN A 6 -99.93 -28.34 -38.43
N LEU A 7 -101.24 -28.10 -38.54
CA LEU A 7 -101.75 -26.93 -39.27
C LEU A 7 -101.39 -25.63 -38.54
N VAL A 8 -101.45 -25.65 -37.20
CA VAL A 8 -101.06 -24.52 -36.38
C VAL A 8 -99.55 -24.29 -36.49
N SER A 9 -98.71 -25.32 -36.35
CA SER A 9 -97.25 -25.14 -36.40
C SER A 9 -96.74 -24.60 -37.73
N ASP A 10 -97.31 -25.04 -38.85
CA ASP A 10 -96.84 -24.67 -40.19
C ASP A 10 -97.26 -23.24 -40.57
N HIS A 11 -98.39 -22.76 -40.05
CA HIS A 11 -98.96 -21.45 -40.40
C HIS A 11 -98.89 -20.41 -39.29
N LEU A 12 -98.26 -20.72 -38.16
CA LEU A 12 -98.21 -19.85 -36.99
C LEU A 12 -97.48 -18.53 -37.26
N LEU A 13 -96.34 -18.59 -37.94
CA LEU A 13 -95.52 -17.42 -38.25
C LEU A 13 -96.20 -16.53 -39.30
N ASP A 14 -96.80 -17.13 -40.32
CA ASP A 14 -97.56 -16.39 -41.34
C ASP A 14 -98.85 -15.77 -40.77
N TYR A 15 -99.42 -16.36 -39.71
CA TYR A 15 -100.54 -15.78 -38.95
C TYR A 15 -100.09 -14.55 -38.14
N ILE A 16 -98.93 -14.61 -37.48
CA ILE A 16 -98.34 -13.48 -36.75
C ILE A 16 -97.99 -12.33 -37.71
N ASP A 17 -97.52 -12.65 -38.91
CA ASP A 17 -97.17 -11.69 -39.97
C ASP A 17 -98.37 -11.16 -40.77
N GLU A 18 -99.60 -11.56 -40.44
CA GLU A 18 -100.85 -11.22 -41.15
C GLU A 18 -100.91 -11.63 -42.64
N LYS A 19 -100.11 -12.61 -43.06
CA LYS A 19 -99.99 -13.04 -44.47
C LYS A 19 -100.94 -14.18 -44.87
N LEU A 20 -101.80 -14.62 -43.96
CA LEU A 20 -102.66 -15.79 -44.17
C LEU A 20 -103.94 -15.50 -44.96
N SER A 21 -104.38 -16.47 -45.77
CA SER A 21 -105.69 -16.44 -46.42
C SER A 21 -106.84 -16.50 -45.39
N PRO A 22 -107.99 -15.83 -45.62
CA PRO A 22 -109.05 -15.68 -44.62
C PRO A 22 -109.73 -17.00 -44.23
N ALA A 23 -109.65 -18.02 -45.08
CA ALA A 23 -110.19 -19.35 -44.79
C ALA A 23 -109.32 -20.11 -43.77
N VAL A 24 -108.00 -20.11 -43.97
CA VAL A 24 -107.04 -20.79 -43.08
C VAL A 24 -106.91 -20.05 -41.75
N ARG A 25 -107.01 -18.72 -41.76
CA ARG A 25 -106.98 -17.88 -40.55
C ARG A 25 -108.05 -18.30 -39.54
N LYS A 26 -109.29 -18.52 -39.99
CA LYS A 26 -110.40 -18.96 -39.13
C LYS A 26 -110.16 -20.34 -38.51
N GLN A 27 -109.51 -21.24 -39.25
CA GLN A 27 -109.19 -22.58 -38.77
C GLN A 27 -108.09 -22.54 -37.69
N VAL A 28 -107.09 -21.67 -37.85
CA VAL A 28 -106.05 -21.42 -36.84
C VAL A 28 -106.65 -20.77 -35.59
N GLU A 29 -107.50 -19.75 -35.73
CA GLU A 29 -108.19 -19.10 -34.60
C GLU A 29 -109.05 -20.10 -33.81
N GLN A 30 -109.82 -20.94 -34.52
CA GLN A 30 -110.60 -22.00 -33.90
C GLN A 30 -109.72 -23.05 -33.19
N ALA A 31 -108.54 -23.35 -33.72
CA ALA A 31 -107.59 -24.28 -33.09
C ALA A 31 -106.88 -23.66 -31.87
N LEU A 32 -106.65 -22.34 -31.86
CA LEU A 32 -106.09 -21.59 -30.74
C LEU A 32 -107.07 -21.50 -29.56
N ASP A 33 -108.37 -21.28 -29.82
CA ASP A 33 -109.40 -21.18 -28.78
C ASP A 33 -109.72 -22.52 -28.10
N ASN A 34 -109.61 -23.62 -28.86
CA ASN A 34 -109.99 -24.95 -28.38
C ASN A 34 -108.82 -25.76 -27.83
N CYS A 35 -107.58 -25.24 -27.86
CA CYS A 35 -106.42 -26.01 -27.45
C CYS A 35 -105.31 -25.21 -26.73
N GLU A 36 -105.04 -25.60 -25.49
CA GLU A 36 -104.04 -24.98 -24.60
C GLU A 36 -102.59 -25.12 -25.13
N THR A 37 -102.26 -26.22 -25.80
CA THR A 37 -100.92 -26.42 -26.37
C THR A 37 -100.66 -25.51 -27.58
N CYS A 38 -101.66 -25.28 -28.43
CA CYS A 38 -101.59 -24.34 -29.54
C CYS A 38 -101.45 -22.90 -29.03
N GLN A 39 -102.21 -22.55 -28.00
CA GLN A 39 -102.16 -21.22 -27.37
C GLN A 39 -100.78 -20.92 -26.77
N SER A 40 -100.19 -21.89 -26.05
CA SER A 40 -98.84 -21.71 -25.48
C SER A 40 -97.76 -21.59 -26.55
N CYS A 41 -97.86 -22.35 -27.65
CA CYS A 41 -96.95 -22.23 -28.79
C CYS A 41 -97.05 -20.83 -29.46
N TYR A 42 -98.27 -20.30 -29.62
CA TYR A 42 -98.49 -18.95 -30.13
C TYR A 42 -97.89 -17.86 -29.23
N GLN A 43 -98.06 -17.97 -27.91
CA GLN A 43 -97.46 -17.03 -26.95
C GLN A 43 -95.93 -17.02 -27.02
N GLN A 44 -95.30 -18.19 -27.15
CA GLN A 44 -93.85 -18.30 -27.28
C GLN A 44 -93.35 -17.68 -28.59
N ALA A 45 -94.04 -17.91 -29.69
CA ALA A 45 -93.68 -17.36 -30.98
C ALA A 45 -93.81 -15.83 -31.03
N ILE A 46 -94.87 -15.26 -30.44
CA ILE A 46 -95.00 -13.80 -30.31
C ILE A 46 -93.86 -13.21 -29.48
N ALA A 47 -93.53 -13.83 -28.34
CA ALA A 47 -92.45 -13.36 -27.49
C ALA A 47 -91.11 -13.34 -28.24
N LEU A 48 -90.83 -14.38 -29.04
CA LEU A 48 -89.63 -14.46 -29.87
C LEU A 48 -89.64 -13.43 -31.00
N HIS A 49 -90.79 -13.23 -31.65
CA HIS A 49 -90.95 -12.22 -32.70
C HIS A 49 -90.72 -10.79 -32.17
N GLN A 50 -91.26 -10.47 -30.98
CA GLN A 50 -91.03 -9.19 -30.31
C GLN A 50 -89.56 -9.02 -29.90
N ALA A 51 -88.91 -10.06 -29.37
CA ALA A 51 -87.50 -10.02 -29.00
C ALA A 51 -86.59 -9.80 -30.21
N ALA A 52 -86.91 -10.43 -31.35
CA ALA A 52 -86.19 -10.22 -32.61
C ALA A 52 -86.30 -8.78 -33.11
N HIS A 53 -87.48 -8.15 -32.99
CA HIS A 53 -87.67 -6.74 -33.35
C HIS A 53 -86.97 -5.75 -32.41
N GLN A 54 -86.71 -6.13 -31.15
CA GLN A 54 -85.97 -5.32 -30.19
C GLN A 54 -84.44 -5.45 -30.34
N TRP A 55 -83.96 -6.41 -31.12
CA TRP A 55 -82.54 -6.61 -31.36
C TRP A 55 -81.96 -5.41 -32.12
N LYS A 56 -81.08 -4.65 -31.47
CA LYS A 56 -80.29 -3.59 -32.10
C LYS A 56 -78.84 -4.07 -32.25
N GLN A 57 -78.23 -3.77 -33.40
CA GLN A 57 -76.79 -3.95 -33.56
C GLN A 57 -76.06 -2.90 -32.72
N GLU A 58 -75.47 -3.32 -31.61
CA GLU A 58 -74.55 -2.49 -30.81
C GLU A 58 -73.19 -2.40 -31.56
N PRO A 59 -72.58 -1.22 -31.69
CA PRO A 59 -71.24 -1.12 -32.23
C PRO A 59 -70.25 -1.83 -31.30
N VAL A 60 -69.37 -2.66 -31.88
CA VAL A 60 -68.31 -3.33 -31.12
C VAL A 60 -67.37 -2.26 -30.56
N PRO A 61 -67.06 -2.28 -29.25
CA PRO A 61 -66.12 -1.33 -28.67
C PRO A 61 -64.73 -1.46 -29.30
N GLU A 62 -64.00 -0.35 -29.38
CA GLU A 62 -62.70 -0.27 -30.06
C GLU A 62 -61.62 -1.03 -29.28
N TRP A 63 -61.49 -2.33 -29.55
CA TRP A 63 -60.51 -3.20 -28.92
C TRP A 63 -59.10 -2.94 -29.47
N HIS A 64 -58.35 -2.05 -28.81
CA HIS A 64 -56.93 -1.83 -29.08
C HIS A 64 -56.08 -2.96 -28.48
N ARG A 65 -55.99 -4.10 -29.19
CA ARG A 65 -55.16 -5.25 -28.76
C ARG A 65 -53.65 -4.95 -28.71
N THR A 66 -53.21 -3.81 -29.23
CA THR A 66 -51.80 -3.47 -29.43
C THR A 66 -51.21 -2.58 -28.33
N GLU A 67 -52.00 -1.86 -27.53
CA GLU A 67 -51.43 -0.94 -26.53
C GLU A 67 -50.75 -1.67 -25.36
N TYR A 68 -51.23 -2.87 -25.00
CA TYR A 68 -50.70 -3.62 -23.86
C TYR A 68 -49.76 -4.77 -24.25
N ALA A 69 -49.65 -5.08 -25.54
CA ALA A 69 -48.75 -6.13 -26.04
C ALA A 69 -47.31 -5.63 -26.31
N VAL A 70 -47.13 -4.32 -26.43
CA VAL A 70 -45.83 -3.71 -26.76
C VAL A 70 -45.25 -3.09 -25.49
N ARG A 71 -44.13 -3.66 -25.02
CA ARG A 71 -43.36 -3.11 -23.89
C ARG A 71 -43.09 -1.62 -24.16
N PRO A 72 -43.41 -0.69 -23.23
CA PRO A 72 -43.13 0.72 -23.46
C PRO A 72 -41.64 0.88 -23.74
N ARG A 73 -41.32 1.56 -24.85
CA ARG A 73 -39.93 1.85 -25.24
C ARG A 73 -39.32 2.72 -24.14
N GLN A 74 -38.59 2.10 -23.21
CA GLN A 74 -37.83 2.83 -22.20
C GLN A 74 -36.87 3.77 -22.94
N ARG A 75 -37.10 5.07 -22.80
CA ARG A 75 -36.14 6.10 -23.21
C ARG A 75 -34.91 5.93 -22.34
N GLN A 76 -33.95 5.14 -22.80
CA GLN A 76 -32.65 5.13 -22.16
C GLN A 76 -32.04 6.52 -22.30
N PRO A 77 -31.54 7.11 -21.21
CA PRO A 77 -30.91 8.42 -21.27
C PRO A 77 -29.70 8.32 -22.21
N GLY A 78 -29.65 9.19 -23.22
CA GLY A 78 -28.65 9.13 -24.29
C GLY A 78 -27.19 9.31 -23.84
N TRP A 79 -26.98 9.72 -22.58
CA TRP A 79 -25.64 9.88 -22.00
C TRP A 79 -24.84 8.58 -21.96
N LEU A 80 -25.49 7.42 -21.78
CA LEU A 80 -24.81 6.13 -21.71
C LEU A 80 -24.27 5.70 -23.08
N ASN A 81 -25.04 5.97 -24.14
CA ASN A 81 -24.61 5.69 -25.51
C ASN A 81 -23.46 6.61 -25.93
N TRP A 82 -23.50 7.87 -25.52
CA TRP A 82 -22.41 8.81 -25.76
C TRP A 82 -21.16 8.45 -24.95
N ALA A 83 -21.32 8.02 -23.69
CA ALA A 83 -20.24 7.51 -22.87
C ALA A 83 -19.58 6.26 -23.48
N ALA A 84 -20.37 5.29 -23.93
CA ALA A 84 -19.88 4.08 -24.60
C ALA A 84 -19.11 4.40 -25.90
N MET A 85 -19.61 5.38 -26.68
CA MET A 85 -18.92 5.88 -27.88
C MET A 85 -17.60 6.57 -27.51
N ALA A 86 -17.60 7.46 -26.52
CA ALA A 86 -16.41 8.17 -26.06
C ALA A 86 -15.35 7.21 -25.49
N THR A 87 -15.75 6.18 -24.74
CA THR A 87 -14.80 5.18 -24.23
C THR A 87 -14.23 4.31 -25.34
N SER A 88 -15.02 3.97 -26.36
CA SER A 88 -14.56 3.17 -27.49
C SER A 88 -13.56 3.95 -28.36
N THR A 89 -13.85 5.22 -28.65
CA THR A 89 -12.91 6.08 -29.39
C THR A 89 -11.63 6.31 -28.59
N LEU A 90 -11.74 6.53 -27.28
CA LEU A 90 -10.58 6.71 -26.40
C LEU A 90 -9.73 5.44 -26.28
N ALA A 91 -10.34 4.26 -26.22
CA ALA A 91 -9.63 2.98 -26.23
C ALA A 91 -8.86 2.77 -27.54
N ILE A 92 -9.47 3.09 -28.69
CA ILE A 92 -8.81 3.04 -29.99
C ILE A 92 -7.62 4.00 -30.04
N LEU A 93 -7.78 5.23 -29.53
CA LEU A 93 -6.70 6.20 -29.45
C LEU A 93 -5.56 5.71 -28.55
N MET A 94 -5.84 5.10 -27.39
CA MET A 94 -4.79 4.54 -26.53
C MET A 94 -3.97 3.46 -27.24
N VAL A 95 -4.62 2.61 -28.05
CA VAL A 95 -3.95 1.56 -28.82
C VAL A 95 -3.09 2.17 -29.94
N ILE A 96 -3.61 3.16 -30.67
CA ILE A 96 -2.87 3.85 -31.74
C ILE A 96 -1.65 4.59 -31.18
N PHE A 97 -1.80 5.28 -30.05
CA PHE A 97 -0.73 6.02 -29.38
C PHE A 97 0.20 5.15 -28.52
N GLN A 98 -0.06 3.83 -28.44
CA GLN A 98 0.69 2.89 -27.61
C GLN A 98 0.88 3.41 -26.17
N VAL A 99 -0.22 3.81 -25.53
CA VAL A 99 -0.19 4.35 -24.17
C VAL A 99 0.14 3.23 -23.18
N GLN A 100 1.24 3.40 -22.43
CA GLN A 100 1.62 2.48 -21.36
C GLN A 100 1.40 3.14 -20.00
N PHE A 101 0.69 2.45 -19.13
CA PHE A 101 0.51 2.83 -17.73
C PHE A 101 1.51 2.05 -16.89
N SER A 102 2.40 2.74 -16.17
CA SER A 102 3.22 2.12 -15.14
C SER A 102 2.91 2.72 -13.78
N VAL A 103 2.63 1.85 -12.82
CA VAL A 103 2.39 2.21 -11.43
C VAL A 103 3.60 1.72 -10.65
N ASN A 104 4.43 2.65 -10.17
CA ASN A 104 5.57 2.36 -9.31
C ASN A 104 5.34 2.98 -7.93
N ASP A 105 6.11 2.55 -6.92
CA ASP A 105 6.05 3.07 -5.55
C ASP A 105 6.30 4.60 -5.45
N SER A 106 6.86 5.20 -6.51
CA SER A 106 7.14 6.64 -6.64
C SER A 106 6.06 7.43 -7.40
N GLY A 107 4.99 6.80 -7.90
CA GLY A 107 3.86 7.48 -8.52
C GLY A 107 3.29 6.82 -9.77
N PHE A 108 2.29 7.49 -10.35
CA PHE A 108 1.59 7.07 -11.57
C PHE A 108 2.22 7.72 -12.80
N ASN A 109 2.72 6.92 -13.75
CA ASN A 109 3.36 7.42 -14.97
C ASN A 109 2.61 6.94 -16.22
N ILE A 110 2.38 7.86 -17.16
CA ILE A 110 1.75 7.60 -18.47
C ILE A 110 2.79 7.88 -19.56
N ALA A 111 3.22 6.83 -20.27
CA ALA A 111 4.14 6.95 -21.39
C ALA A 111 3.41 6.83 -22.74
N PHE A 112 3.78 7.66 -23.72
CA PHE A 112 3.21 7.69 -25.07
C PHE A 112 4.26 7.31 -26.12
N GLY A 113 4.00 6.26 -26.90
CA GLY A 113 4.82 5.83 -28.04
C GLY A 113 6.13 5.13 -27.67
N ASN A 114 6.55 4.17 -28.50
CA ASN A 114 7.78 3.39 -28.30
C ASN A 114 9.07 4.12 -28.77
N GLN A 115 8.94 5.20 -29.55
CA GLN A 115 10.09 5.92 -30.12
C GLN A 115 10.76 6.92 -29.17
N SER A 116 10.04 7.44 -28.17
CA SER A 116 10.61 8.35 -27.17
C SER A 116 11.58 7.61 -26.25
N ASN A 117 11.31 6.35 -25.91
CA ASN A 117 12.15 5.58 -25.00
C ASN A 117 13.58 5.38 -25.52
N GLN A 118 13.82 5.13 -26.82
CA GLN A 118 15.19 4.92 -27.30
C GLN A 118 16.02 6.21 -27.29
N GLN A 119 15.48 7.34 -27.76
CA GLN A 119 16.19 8.62 -27.75
C GLN A 119 16.37 9.17 -26.32
N VAL A 120 15.34 9.02 -25.48
CA VAL A 120 15.41 9.41 -24.06
C VAL A 120 16.41 8.52 -23.33
N ASN A 121 16.44 7.21 -23.57
CA ASN A 121 17.43 6.32 -22.97
C ASN A 121 18.85 6.65 -23.41
N THR A 122 19.09 6.95 -24.70
CA THR A 122 20.43 7.36 -25.16
C THR A 122 20.88 8.68 -24.53
N LEU A 123 19.96 9.64 -24.36
CA LEU A 123 20.28 10.95 -23.77
C LEU A 123 20.49 10.84 -22.26
N ILE A 124 19.72 9.97 -21.58
CA ILE A 124 19.95 9.60 -20.18
C ILE A 124 21.29 8.90 -20.03
N GLU A 125 21.63 7.95 -20.91
CA GLU A 125 22.88 7.20 -20.83
C GLU A 125 24.11 8.08 -21.11
N GLU A 126 24.00 9.03 -22.05
CA GLU A 126 25.02 10.04 -22.29
C GLU A 126 25.23 10.92 -21.04
N LYS A 127 24.14 11.44 -20.44
CA LYS A 127 24.21 12.23 -19.21
C LYS A 127 24.75 11.43 -18.05
N LEU A 128 24.33 10.19 -17.90
CA LEU A 128 24.81 9.29 -16.84
C LEU A 128 26.31 9.01 -17.00
N ASN A 129 26.79 8.83 -18.23
CA ASN A 129 28.22 8.64 -18.51
C ASN A 129 29.03 9.91 -18.24
N GLU A 130 28.50 11.09 -18.57
CA GLU A 130 29.10 12.38 -18.22
C GLU A 130 29.21 12.53 -16.69
N TYR A 131 28.11 12.26 -15.96
CA TYR A 131 28.09 12.28 -14.50
C TYR A 131 29.07 11.28 -13.89
N LYS A 132 29.14 10.05 -14.39
CA LYS A 132 30.11 9.04 -13.93
C LYS A 132 31.55 9.50 -14.10
N LYS A 133 31.89 10.11 -15.24
CA LYS A 133 33.23 10.67 -15.49
C LYS A 133 33.56 11.80 -14.53
N GLN A 134 32.64 12.75 -14.33
CA GLN A 134 32.82 13.84 -13.38
C GLN A 134 32.98 13.32 -11.94
N GLN A 135 32.18 12.33 -11.56
CA GLN A 135 32.23 11.73 -10.23
C GLN A 135 33.53 10.95 -10.01
N ALA A 136 34.01 10.21 -11.01
CA ALA A 136 35.29 9.49 -10.94
C ALA A 136 36.47 10.45 -10.72
N LEU A 137 36.53 11.55 -11.47
CA LEU A 137 37.56 12.59 -11.30
C LEU A 137 37.51 13.21 -9.90
N LEU A 138 36.31 13.49 -9.39
CA LEU A 138 36.13 14.06 -8.05
C LEU A 138 36.55 13.07 -6.95
N ILE A 139 36.18 11.79 -7.11
CA ILE A 139 36.57 10.73 -6.16
C ILE A 139 38.09 10.56 -6.17
N GLU A 140 38.72 10.51 -7.33
CA GLU A 140 40.18 10.38 -7.47
C GLU A 140 40.90 11.57 -6.81
N ALA A 141 40.47 12.80 -7.10
CA ALA A 141 41.04 13.99 -6.48
C ALA A 141 40.89 13.97 -4.95
N ARG A 142 39.74 13.52 -4.43
CA ARG A 142 39.53 13.37 -2.99
C ARG A 142 40.39 12.26 -2.39
N PHE A 143 40.56 11.15 -3.11
CA PHE A 143 41.37 10.03 -2.63
C PHE A 143 42.83 10.43 -2.50
N VAL A 144 43.39 11.12 -3.51
CA VAL A 144 44.76 11.66 -3.47
C VAL A 144 44.92 12.68 -2.34
N ALA A 145 43.99 13.63 -2.22
CA ALA A 145 44.03 14.60 -1.13
C ALA A 145 43.94 13.95 0.27
N GLN A 146 43.19 12.85 0.39
CA GLN A 146 43.07 12.11 1.64
C GLN A 146 44.32 11.29 1.94
N SER A 147 44.94 10.65 0.94
CA SER A 147 46.18 9.90 1.12
C SER A 147 47.32 10.83 1.54
N ASP A 148 47.40 12.02 0.95
CA ASP A 148 48.42 13.02 1.32
C ASP A 148 48.23 13.50 2.76
N LYS A 149 46.99 13.84 3.15
CA LYS A 149 46.66 14.19 4.54
C LYS A 149 47.04 13.08 5.51
N GLN A 150 46.75 11.82 5.16
CA GLN A 150 47.08 10.68 6.01
C GLN A 150 48.60 10.48 6.12
N ALA A 151 49.34 10.62 5.02
CA ALA A 151 50.80 10.56 5.03
C ALA A 151 51.41 11.65 5.93
N THR A 152 50.94 12.90 5.81
CA THR A 152 51.40 14.00 6.67
C THR A 152 51.02 13.79 8.13
N ALA A 153 49.80 13.32 8.42
CA ALA A 153 49.37 13.03 9.79
C ALA A 153 50.22 11.94 10.44
N ASN A 154 50.54 10.87 9.70
CA ASN A 154 51.41 9.79 10.17
C ASN A 154 52.83 10.30 10.44
N GLN A 155 53.38 11.14 9.56
CA GLN A 155 54.70 11.75 9.76
C GLN A 155 54.73 12.63 11.00
N LEU A 156 53.69 13.44 11.23
CA LEU A 156 53.58 14.29 12.42
C LEU A 156 53.45 13.46 13.69
N LEU A 157 52.64 12.39 13.67
CA LEU A 157 52.49 11.49 14.80
C LEU A 157 53.83 10.82 15.15
N VAL A 158 54.56 10.31 14.16
CA VAL A 158 55.88 9.71 14.38
C VAL A 158 56.87 10.74 14.90
N ALA A 159 56.89 11.96 14.35
CA ALA A 159 57.75 13.05 14.83
C ALA A 159 57.43 13.41 16.28
N ASN A 160 56.15 13.49 16.65
CA ASN A 160 55.72 13.78 18.00
C ASN A 160 56.09 12.65 18.98
N LEU A 161 55.87 11.38 18.58
CA LEU A 161 56.28 10.22 19.39
C LEU A 161 57.80 10.18 19.59
N LEU A 162 58.58 10.48 18.55
CA LEU A 162 60.04 10.53 18.64
C LEU A 162 60.50 11.64 19.59
N GLU A 163 59.89 12.82 19.51
CA GLU A 163 60.22 13.92 20.41
C GLU A 163 59.87 13.59 21.86
N LYS A 164 58.67 13.05 22.09
CA LYS A 164 58.25 12.58 23.42
C LYS A 164 59.18 11.49 23.96
N THR A 165 59.60 10.54 23.13
CA THR A 165 60.56 9.49 23.52
C THR A 165 61.95 10.06 23.83
N ARG A 166 62.34 11.17 23.19
CA ARG A 166 63.60 11.86 23.51
C ARG A 166 63.51 12.63 24.83
N GLU A 167 62.37 13.26 25.08
CA GLU A 167 62.07 13.94 26.34
C GLU A 167 62.03 12.96 27.51
N GLU A 168 61.24 11.88 27.41
CA GLU A 168 61.18 10.83 28.44
C GLU A 168 62.56 10.21 28.71
N ARG A 169 63.36 9.94 27.67
CA ARG A 169 64.74 9.44 27.87
C ARG A 169 65.66 10.46 28.56
N ARG A 170 65.48 11.75 28.32
CA ARG A 170 66.25 12.79 29.02
C ARG A 170 65.88 12.84 30.50
N ASP A 171 64.60 12.73 30.80
CA ASP A 171 64.11 12.70 32.17
C ASP A 171 64.57 11.43 32.91
N ASP A 172 64.51 10.28 32.25
CA ASP A 172 65.05 9.02 32.78
C ASP A 172 66.56 9.11 33.04
N LEU A 173 67.33 9.70 32.11
CA LEU A 173 68.77 9.90 32.32
C LEU A 173 69.05 10.86 33.47
N ASN A 174 68.27 11.93 33.61
CA ASN A 174 68.38 12.86 34.74
C ASN A 174 68.07 12.15 36.07
N PHE A 175 67.05 11.30 36.09
CA PHE A 175 66.72 10.48 37.26
C PHE A 175 67.87 9.52 37.61
N LEU A 176 68.43 8.82 36.63
CA LEU A 176 69.57 7.91 36.84
C LEU A 176 70.82 8.65 37.34
N VAL A 177 71.16 9.79 36.75
CA VAL A 177 72.32 10.61 37.17
C VAL A 177 72.14 11.08 38.62
N THR A 178 70.95 11.56 38.96
CA THR A 178 70.62 12.00 40.32
C THR A 178 70.71 10.83 41.31
N GLY A 179 70.20 9.66 40.93
CA GLY A 179 70.31 8.44 41.73
C GLY A 179 71.75 7.97 41.95
N ILE A 180 72.60 8.05 40.93
CA ILE A 180 74.04 7.72 41.06
C ILE A 180 74.74 8.73 41.99
N GLN A 181 74.41 10.01 41.87
CA GLN A 181 74.97 11.04 42.73
C GLN A 181 74.57 10.84 44.20
N SER A 182 73.28 10.60 44.47
CA SER A 182 72.81 10.34 45.83
C SER A 182 73.46 9.10 46.43
N GLN A 183 73.57 8.01 45.65
CA GLN A 183 74.28 6.80 46.07
C GLN A 183 75.75 7.09 46.41
N ARG A 184 76.46 7.85 45.57
CA ARG A 184 77.86 8.24 45.84
C ARG A 184 78.00 9.05 47.13
N PHE A 185 77.10 10.01 47.39
CA PHE A 185 77.12 10.79 48.63
C PHE A 185 76.85 9.92 49.86
N GLU A 186 75.90 8.99 49.78
CA GLU A 186 75.65 8.04 50.86
C GLU A 186 76.84 7.13 51.13
N ASP A 187 77.48 6.63 50.08
CA ASP A 187 78.64 5.75 50.21
C ASP A 187 79.85 6.50 50.79
N GLN A 188 80.09 7.75 50.38
CA GLN A 188 81.10 8.62 51.02
C GLN A 188 80.81 8.80 52.51
N ARG A 189 79.57 9.13 52.89
CA ARG A 189 79.18 9.24 54.31
C ARG A 189 79.36 7.94 55.09
N LYS A 190 79.07 6.78 54.47
CA LYS A 190 79.29 5.46 55.11
C LYS A 190 80.78 5.21 55.33
N VAL A 191 81.63 5.54 54.35
CA VAL A 191 83.09 5.40 54.47
C VAL A 191 83.62 6.33 55.57
N GLU A 192 83.22 7.60 55.58
CA GLU A 192 83.59 8.57 56.63
C GLU A 192 83.22 8.08 58.03
N LYS A 193 81.99 7.57 58.22
CA LYS A 193 81.56 6.98 59.49
C LYS A 193 82.41 5.79 59.92
N ARG A 194 82.77 4.91 58.97
CA ARG A 194 83.65 3.76 59.25
C ARG A 194 85.05 4.22 59.63
N LEU A 195 85.61 5.21 58.94
CA LEU A 195 86.91 5.78 59.26
C LEU A 195 86.92 6.44 60.64
N ALA A 196 85.91 7.27 60.95
CA ALA A 196 85.75 7.87 62.27
C ALA A 196 85.66 6.82 63.39
N SER A 197 84.88 5.75 63.17
CA SER A 197 84.82 4.66 64.15
C SER A 197 86.17 3.95 64.33
N LEU A 198 86.95 3.74 63.26
CA LEU A 198 88.28 3.14 63.36
C LEU A 198 89.25 4.05 64.12
N THR A 199 89.21 5.37 63.89
CA THR A 199 90.06 6.32 64.62
C THR A 199 89.69 6.38 66.10
N ASP A 200 88.40 6.39 66.42
CA ASP A 200 87.92 6.40 67.81
C ASP A 200 88.36 5.11 68.54
N ASN A 201 88.20 3.95 67.90
CA ASN A 201 88.68 2.67 68.45
C ASN A 201 90.21 2.67 68.66
N GLN A 202 90.99 3.27 67.76
CA GLN A 202 92.44 3.38 67.93
C GLN A 202 92.81 4.33 69.08
N ILE A 203 92.12 5.45 69.22
CA ILE A 203 92.34 6.39 70.33
C ILE A 203 92.02 5.73 71.65
N GLU A 204 90.86 5.07 71.77
CA GLU A 204 90.45 4.34 72.97
C GLU A 204 91.44 3.23 73.33
N ASN A 205 91.87 2.43 72.34
CA ASN A 205 92.86 1.37 72.57
C ASN A 205 94.22 1.94 73.03
N ASN A 206 94.70 3.03 72.41
CA ASN A 206 95.93 3.70 72.86
C ASN A 206 95.81 4.29 74.28
N GLN A 207 94.65 4.85 74.63
CA GLN A 207 94.38 5.33 75.99
C GLN A 207 94.37 4.18 76.99
N TYR A 208 93.71 3.07 76.67
CA TYR A 208 93.69 1.87 77.51
C TYR A 208 95.10 1.30 77.73
N ILE A 209 95.91 1.21 76.68
CA ILE A 209 97.33 0.80 76.77
C ILE A 209 98.10 1.76 77.70
N ASN A 210 97.93 3.07 77.57
CA ASN A 210 98.61 4.05 78.43
C ASN A 210 98.18 3.92 79.90
N GLN A 211 96.91 3.65 80.18
CA GLN A 211 96.43 3.38 81.55
C GLN A 211 97.00 2.08 82.11
N LEU A 212 97.11 1.03 81.30
CA LEU A 212 97.77 -0.22 81.70
C LEU A 212 99.26 0.01 82.00
N ILE A 213 99.97 0.80 81.20
CA ILE A 213 101.37 1.14 81.45
C ILE A 213 101.50 1.96 82.76
N GLN A 214 100.63 2.94 82.97
CA GLN A 214 100.63 3.74 84.20
C GLN A 214 100.37 2.86 85.44
N SER A 215 99.32 2.04 85.42
CA SER A 215 99.00 1.13 86.54
C SER A 215 100.10 0.09 86.79
N ALA A 216 100.72 -0.46 85.74
CA ALA A 216 101.87 -1.34 85.88
C ALA A 216 103.09 -0.63 86.50
N ASN A 217 103.32 0.64 86.15
CA ASN A 217 104.39 1.44 86.76
C ASN A 217 104.10 1.80 88.23
N PHE A 218 102.84 2.08 88.60
CA PHE A 218 102.45 2.28 90.00
C PHE A 218 102.64 1.01 90.83
N ASN A 219 102.24 -0.15 90.32
CA ASN A 219 102.41 -1.43 91.04
C ASN A 219 103.89 -1.81 91.25
N LYS A 220 104.81 -1.30 90.41
CA LYS A 220 106.26 -1.50 90.55
C LYS A 220 106.92 -0.49 91.51
N GLY A 221 106.21 0.56 91.91
CA GLY A 221 106.64 1.56 92.88
C GLY A 221 106.33 1.20 94.34
N ASP A 222 105.40 0.25 94.57
CA ASP A 222 104.97 -0.18 95.90
C ASP A 222 105.70 -1.47 96.39
N ASP A 223 106.63 -2.02 95.59
CA ASP A 223 107.49 -3.17 95.91
C ASP A 223 108.93 -2.75 96.35
N GLN A 224 109.08 -1.61 97.05
CA GLN A 224 110.34 -1.17 97.68
C GLN A 224 110.31 -1.27 99.21
#